data_AF-A0A8C9UP15-F1
#
_entry.id   AF-A0A8C9UP15-F1
#
_cell.length_a   1.000
_cell.length_b   1.000
_cell.length_c   1.000
_cell.angle_alpha   90.00
_cell.angle_beta   90.00
_cell.angle_gamma   90.00
#
_symmetry.space_group_name_H-M   'P 1'
#
loop_
_entity.id
_entity.type
_entity.pdbx_description
1 polymer ?
#
loop_
_entity_poly.entity_id
_entity_poly.type
_entity_poly.pdbx_seq_one_letter_code
_entity_poly.pdbx_strand_id
1 'polypeptide(L)'
;MLSPGMWEPSIQIDLENAEFVCERTLKYFLGIAGGKWVVSYFCKYNTHDFEVRGDVVNGRNHQGPKRARESQGRKIFRGLKICCYGPFTNMPTDQLEWMVQLCGASVVKEISSLTLDTGAQPVVVIQPDAWTEDNGFHAIEQMCKAPVVTREWVLDSVALYQCQELDTYLIPQISPSHC
;
A
#
# COMPACT_ATOMS: atom_id res chain seq x y z
N MET A 1 -9.50 -3.11 22.90
CA MET A 1 -8.67 -4.23 22.38
C MET A 1 -9.55 -5.03 21.44
N LEU A 2 -9.28 -5.03 20.13
CA LEU A 2 -9.98 -5.90 19.19
C LEU A 2 -9.21 -7.22 19.12
N SER A 3 -9.89 -8.32 19.42
CA SER A 3 -9.30 -9.65 19.50
C SER A 3 -8.83 -10.16 18.13
N PRO A 4 -7.69 -10.89 18.07
CA PRO A 4 -7.25 -11.56 16.86
C PRO A 4 -8.06 -12.84 16.66
N GLY A 5 -9.08 -12.82 15.78
CA GLY A 5 -9.84 -14.06 15.54
C GLY A 5 -11.16 -14.01 14.78
N MET A 6 -11.66 -12.86 14.33
CA MET A 6 -12.90 -12.84 13.52
C MET A 6 -12.57 -12.53 12.06
N TRP A 7 -12.21 -13.57 11.32
CA TRP A 7 -12.05 -13.49 9.87
C TRP A 7 -13.43 -13.33 9.24
N GLU A 8 -13.86 -12.08 9.03
CA GLU A 8 -14.98 -11.87 8.13
C GLU A 8 -14.55 -12.28 6.70
N PRO A 9 -15.33 -13.16 6.02
CA PRO A 9 -15.03 -13.63 4.67
C PRO A 9 -15.09 -12.50 3.63
N SER A 10 -15.68 -11.36 4.00
CA SER A 10 -15.79 -10.14 3.22
C SER A 10 -15.41 -8.93 4.07
N ILE A 11 -14.84 -7.91 3.46
CA ILE A 11 -14.71 -6.58 4.04
C ILE A 11 -15.87 -5.74 3.52
N GLN A 12 -16.73 -5.31 4.43
CA GLN A 12 -17.81 -4.38 4.12
C GLN A 12 -17.29 -2.94 4.17
N ILE A 13 -17.57 -2.18 3.12
CA ILE A 13 -17.29 -0.75 3.02
C ILE A 13 -18.62 -0.03 2.92
N ASP A 14 -18.77 1.04 3.71
CA ASP A 14 -19.93 1.89 3.64
C ASP A 14 -19.96 2.64 2.30
N LEU A 15 -21.00 2.38 1.52
CA LEU A 15 -21.12 2.79 0.13
C LEU A 15 -22.57 3.09 -0.20
N GLU A 16 -22.92 4.36 -0.33
CA GLU A 16 -24.28 4.80 -0.64
C GLU A 16 -24.55 4.97 -2.15
N ASN A 17 -23.53 4.79 -3.01
CA ASN A 17 -23.67 5.01 -4.45
C ASN A 17 -23.89 3.72 -5.25
N ALA A 18 -24.72 3.82 -6.29
CA ALA A 18 -25.01 2.71 -7.21
C ALA A 18 -23.83 2.35 -8.14
N GLU A 19 -22.75 3.14 -8.12
CA GLU A 19 -21.58 2.93 -8.97
C GLU A 19 -20.50 2.06 -8.29
N PHE A 20 -20.66 1.75 -7.00
CA PHE A 20 -19.72 0.96 -6.20
C PHE A 20 -18.31 1.57 -6.15
N VAL A 21 -18.25 2.89 -5.97
CA VAL A 21 -17.02 3.69 -5.86
C VAL A 21 -16.84 4.15 -4.42
N CYS A 22 -15.71 3.84 -3.78
CA CYS A 22 -15.49 4.16 -2.37
C CYS A 22 -14.44 5.24 -2.11
N GLU A 23 -14.49 5.80 -0.90
CA GLU A 23 -13.35 6.50 -0.30
C GLU A 23 -12.24 5.51 0.05
N ARG A 24 -10.99 6.00 0.06
CA ARG A 24 -9.83 5.18 0.42
C ARG A 24 -9.69 5.10 1.94
N THR A 25 -9.90 3.91 2.51
CA THR A 25 -9.77 3.66 3.96
C THR A 25 -8.76 2.55 4.24
N LEU A 26 -8.25 2.44 5.47
CA LEU A 26 -7.36 1.33 5.84
C LEU A 26 -8.02 -0.05 5.60
N LYS A 27 -9.32 -0.18 5.92
CA LYS A 27 -10.07 -1.43 5.69
C LYS A 27 -10.15 -1.77 4.19
N TYR A 28 -10.35 -0.77 3.34
CA TYR A 28 -10.34 -0.95 1.88
C TYR A 28 -9.03 -1.58 1.41
N PHE A 29 -7.90 -0.97 1.75
CA PHE A 29 -6.60 -1.46 1.32
C PHE A 29 -6.26 -2.84 1.87
N LEU A 30 -6.52 -3.10 3.16
CA LEU A 30 -6.29 -4.42 3.76
C LEU A 30 -7.18 -5.52 3.16
N GLY A 31 -8.42 -5.17 2.78
CA GLY A 31 -9.33 -6.05 2.06
C GLY A 31 -8.76 -6.48 0.71
N ILE A 32 -8.27 -5.51 -0.07
CA ILE A 32 -7.64 -5.78 -1.38
C ILE A 32 -6.33 -6.56 -1.20
N ALA A 33 -5.43 -6.12 -0.32
CA ALA A 33 -4.14 -6.78 -0.10
C ALA A 33 -4.31 -8.25 0.31
N GLY A 34 -5.31 -8.53 1.15
CA GLY A 34 -5.69 -9.87 1.57
C GLY A 34 -6.42 -10.70 0.50
N GLY A 35 -6.78 -10.12 -0.65
CA GLY A 35 -7.56 -10.79 -1.69
C GLY A 35 -8.97 -11.16 -1.24
N LYS A 36 -9.55 -10.39 -0.31
CA LYS A 36 -10.89 -10.61 0.23
C LYS A 36 -11.95 -10.02 -0.69
N TRP A 37 -13.20 -10.47 -0.54
CA TRP A 37 -14.35 -9.77 -1.11
C TRP A 37 -14.47 -8.40 -0.47
N VAL A 38 -14.27 -7.34 -1.25
CA VAL A 38 -14.50 -5.96 -0.82
C VAL A 38 -15.82 -5.51 -1.41
N VAL A 39 -16.83 -5.35 -0.56
CA VAL A 39 -18.23 -5.19 -0.99
C VAL A 39 -18.88 -3.98 -0.33
N SER A 40 -19.88 -3.41 -0.99
CA SER A 40 -20.77 -2.42 -0.38
C SER A 40 -21.50 -3.02 0.83
N TYR A 41 -21.67 -2.22 1.89
CA TYR A 41 -22.44 -2.56 3.08
C TYR A 41 -23.87 -3.07 2.76
N PHE A 42 -24.46 -2.61 1.66
CA PHE A 42 -25.80 -3.03 1.23
C PHE A 42 -25.86 -4.46 0.67
N CYS A 43 -24.74 -5.18 0.54
CA CYS A 43 -24.75 -6.58 0.10
C CYS A 43 -25.33 -7.47 1.22
N LYS A 44 -26.63 -7.77 1.13
CA LYS A 44 -27.31 -8.69 2.07
C LYS A 44 -27.44 -10.12 1.54
N TYR A 45 -27.32 -10.33 0.22
CA TYR A 45 -27.68 -11.61 -0.41
C TYR A 45 -26.79 -12.08 -1.58
N ASN A 46 -26.06 -11.19 -2.27
CA ASN A 46 -25.10 -11.58 -3.32
C ASN A 46 -23.85 -10.70 -3.21
N THR A 47 -22.67 -11.29 -3.07
CA THR A 47 -21.41 -10.53 -2.91
C THR A 47 -20.83 -10.08 -4.25
N HIS A 48 -21.10 -10.79 -5.35
CA HIS A 48 -20.49 -10.48 -6.64
C HIS A 48 -21.03 -9.20 -7.26
N ASP A 49 -22.35 -8.98 -7.16
CA ASP A 49 -23.02 -7.82 -7.77
C ASP A 49 -22.70 -6.50 -7.04
N PHE A 50 -22.14 -6.60 -5.83
CA PHE A 50 -21.87 -5.48 -4.92
C PHE A 50 -20.37 -5.32 -4.63
N GLU A 51 -19.50 -6.03 -5.37
CA GLU A 51 -18.05 -5.87 -5.26
C GLU A 51 -17.66 -4.45 -5.68
N VAL A 52 -16.81 -3.81 -4.87
CA VAL A 52 -16.31 -2.46 -5.12
C VAL A 52 -15.54 -2.44 -6.44
N ARG A 53 -15.85 -1.46 -7.28
CA ARG A 53 -15.32 -1.36 -8.65
C ARG A 53 -14.17 -0.37 -8.77
N GLY A 54 -14.13 0.63 -7.90
CA GLY A 54 -13.05 1.59 -7.86
C GLY A 54 -13.09 2.51 -6.66
N ASP A 55 -12.23 3.52 -6.68
CA ASP A 55 -12.16 4.55 -5.65
C ASP A 55 -12.09 5.96 -6.26
N VAL A 56 -12.23 6.96 -5.39
CA VAL A 56 -12.27 8.38 -5.78
C VAL A 56 -10.95 8.92 -6.32
N VAL A 57 -9.83 8.18 -6.19
CA VAL A 57 -8.49 8.62 -6.60
C VAL A 57 -8.01 7.90 -7.85
N ASN A 58 -8.03 6.56 -7.83
CA ASN A 58 -7.47 5.71 -8.88
C ASN A 58 -8.48 5.38 -10.01
N GLY A 59 -9.67 5.97 -9.93
CA GLY A 59 -10.71 5.87 -10.94
C GLY A 59 -11.89 5.01 -10.52
N ARG A 60 -13.05 5.29 -11.10
CA ARG A 60 -14.34 4.74 -10.66
C ARG A 60 -14.56 3.26 -11.01
N ASN A 61 -13.70 2.67 -11.84
CA ASN A 61 -13.93 1.32 -12.39
C ASN A 61 -12.62 0.56 -12.70
N HIS A 62 -11.58 0.71 -11.87
CA HIS A 62 -10.30 0.04 -12.09
C HIS A 62 -10.29 -1.45 -11.74
N GLN A 63 -11.33 -1.96 -11.07
CA GLN A 63 -11.53 -3.39 -10.76
C GLN A 63 -10.40 -4.00 -9.91
N GLY A 64 -9.79 -3.18 -9.07
CA GLY A 64 -8.67 -3.58 -8.21
C GLY A 64 -9.01 -4.69 -7.22
N PRO A 65 -10.11 -4.59 -6.45
CA PRO A 65 -10.55 -5.65 -5.55
C PRO A 65 -10.74 -7.00 -6.26
N LYS A 66 -11.45 -7.00 -7.38
CA LYS A 66 -11.65 -8.17 -8.22
C LYS A 66 -10.33 -8.79 -8.67
N ARG A 67 -9.41 -7.95 -9.18
CA ARG A 67 -8.08 -8.37 -9.63
C ARG A 67 -7.28 -9.02 -8.51
N ALA A 68 -7.34 -8.47 -7.29
CA ALA A 68 -6.66 -9.03 -6.13
C ALA A 68 -7.17 -10.42 -5.75
N ARG A 69 -8.49 -10.59 -5.73
CA ARG A 69 -9.15 -11.86 -5.44
C ARG A 69 -8.78 -12.95 -6.46
N GLU A 70 -8.72 -12.59 -7.74
CA GLU A 70 -8.48 -13.52 -8.85
C GLU A 70 -7.00 -13.85 -9.08
N SER A 71 -6.07 -13.04 -8.56
CA SER A 71 -4.62 -13.20 -8.77
C SER A 71 -3.96 -14.20 -7.81
N GLN A 72 -4.65 -15.27 -7.40
CA GLN A 72 -4.17 -16.25 -6.41
C GLN A 72 -2.77 -16.79 -6.78
N GLY A 73 -1.74 -16.32 -6.06
CA GLY A 73 -0.32 -16.68 -6.24
C GLY A 73 0.57 -15.63 -6.93
N ARG A 74 -0.01 -14.61 -7.59
CA ARG A 74 0.71 -13.51 -8.24
C ARG A 74 0.63 -12.24 -7.39
N LYS A 75 1.44 -12.21 -6.34
CA LYS A 75 1.52 -11.10 -5.39
C LYS A 75 2.33 -9.93 -5.98
N ILE A 76 1.76 -8.73 -5.93
CA ILE A 76 2.26 -7.54 -6.66
C ILE A 76 3.63 -7.05 -6.19
N PHE A 77 4.00 -7.30 -4.93
CA PHE A 77 5.30 -6.91 -4.37
C PHE A 77 6.22 -8.10 -4.14
N ARG A 78 5.95 -9.24 -4.79
CA ARG A 78 6.81 -10.42 -4.70
C ARG A 78 8.22 -10.05 -5.18
N GLY A 79 9.22 -10.39 -4.37
CA GLY A 79 10.63 -10.11 -4.68
C GLY A 79 11.09 -8.71 -4.25
N LEU A 80 10.22 -7.92 -3.62
CA LEU A 80 10.59 -6.63 -3.04
C LEU A 80 10.91 -6.76 -1.54
N LYS A 81 11.89 -5.97 -1.09
CA LYS A 81 12.14 -5.66 0.32
C LYS A 81 11.70 -4.23 0.58
N ILE A 82 10.71 -4.03 1.43
CA ILE A 82 10.12 -2.72 1.69
C ILE A 82 10.42 -2.28 3.12
N CYS A 83 10.97 -1.09 3.28
CA CYS A 83 11.12 -0.42 4.56
C CYS A 83 10.13 0.76 4.64
N CYS A 84 9.16 0.69 5.56
CA CYS A 84 8.25 1.79 5.84
C CYS A 84 8.91 2.71 6.87
N TYR A 85 9.55 3.78 6.41
CA TYR A 85 10.44 4.60 7.21
C TYR A 85 9.83 5.94 7.61
N GLY A 86 9.97 6.28 8.89
CA GLY A 86 9.53 7.55 9.44
C GLY A 86 8.07 7.55 9.95
N PRO A 87 7.56 8.75 10.27
CA PRO A 87 6.18 8.92 10.70
C PRO A 87 5.20 8.75 9.54
N PHE A 88 4.01 8.26 9.87
CA PHE A 88 2.86 8.20 8.96
C PHE A 88 1.64 8.76 9.68
N THR A 89 0.82 9.54 8.97
CA THR A 89 -0.46 10.06 9.50
C THR A 89 -1.61 9.20 9.01
N ASN A 90 -2.69 9.10 9.80
CA ASN A 90 -3.93 8.37 9.49
C ASN A 90 -3.77 6.86 9.25
N MET A 91 -2.56 6.31 9.33
CA MET A 91 -2.27 4.88 9.21
C MET A 91 -1.02 4.56 10.04
N PRO A 92 -1.15 3.71 11.09
CA PRO A 92 0.00 3.22 11.83
C PRO A 92 1.00 2.45 10.93
N THR A 93 2.29 2.58 11.20
CA THR A 93 3.36 1.95 10.39
C THR A 93 3.20 0.44 10.28
N ASP A 94 2.82 -0.24 11.37
CA ASP A 94 2.59 -1.69 11.39
C ASP A 94 1.46 -2.12 10.45
N GLN A 95 0.44 -1.28 10.26
CA GLN A 95 -0.64 -1.54 9.32
C GLN A 95 -0.19 -1.40 7.86
N LEU A 96 0.65 -0.40 7.56
CA LEU A 96 1.25 -0.23 6.23
C LEU A 96 2.21 -1.39 5.89
N GLU A 97 3.03 -1.80 6.86
CA GLU A 97 3.90 -2.96 6.75
C GLU A 97 3.10 -4.25 6.53
N TRP A 98 2.03 -4.45 7.29
CA TRP A 98 1.18 -5.62 7.12
C TRP A 98 0.52 -5.65 5.74
N MET A 99 0.09 -4.50 5.23
CA MET A 99 -0.46 -4.37 3.88
C MET A 99 0.52 -4.82 2.80
N VAL A 100 1.78 -4.35 2.85
CA VAL A 100 2.79 -4.76 1.86
C VAL A 100 3.19 -6.23 2.00
N GLN A 101 3.17 -6.79 3.22
CA GLN A 101 3.38 -8.23 3.45
C GLN A 101 2.28 -9.09 2.83
N LEU A 102 1.01 -8.71 2.98
CA LEU A 102 -0.13 -9.38 2.34
C LEU A 102 -0.01 -9.34 0.80
N CYS A 103 0.65 -8.32 0.27
CA CYS A 103 0.98 -8.14 -1.14
C CYS A 103 2.31 -8.79 -1.56
N GLY A 104 2.97 -9.57 -0.68
CA GLY A 104 4.12 -10.42 -1.00
C GLY A 104 5.51 -9.81 -0.80
N ALA A 105 5.60 -8.61 -0.22
CA ALA A 105 6.88 -7.99 0.11
C ALA A 105 7.50 -8.62 1.37
N SER A 106 8.83 -8.56 1.47
CA SER A 106 9.56 -8.74 2.72
C SER A 106 9.69 -7.39 3.44
N VAL A 107 9.18 -7.26 4.65
CA VAL A 107 9.30 -6.01 5.43
C VAL A 107 10.63 -5.94 6.13
N VAL A 108 11.27 -4.77 6.05
CA VAL A 108 12.53 -4.46 6.72
C VAL A 108 12.32 -3.29 7.67
N LYS A 109 12.76 -3.46 8.93
CA LYS A 109 12.57 -2.46 9.99
C LYS A 109 13.59 -1.33 9.99
N GLU A 110 14.79 -1.61 9.49
CA GLU A 110 15.90 -0.66 9.48
C GLU A 110 16.51 -0.55 8.08
N ILE A 111 16.78 0.68 7.64
CA ILE A 111 17.40 0.95 6.32
C ILE A 111 18.74 0.22 6.16
N SER A 112 19.53 0.10 7.24
CA SER A 112 20.81 -0.62 7.27
C SER A 112 20.68 -2.06 6.74
N SER A 113 19.54 -2.70 6.98
CA SER A 113 19.26 -4.09 6.59
C SER A 113 18.86 -4.24 5.12
N LEU A 114 18.64 -3.14 4.38
CA LEU A 114 18.38 -3.17 2.93
C LEU A 114 19.65 -3.39 2.10
N THR A 115 20.84 -3.17 2.67
CA THR A 115 22.13 -3.31 1.99
C THR A 115 22.57 -4.76 1.77
N LEU A 116 21.87 -5.72 2.39
CA LEU A 116 22.18 -7.15 2.30
C LEU A 116 21.70 -7.72 0.96
N ASP A 117 22.66 -8.05 0.10
CA ASP A 117 22.42 -8.69 -1.19
C ASP A 117 21.75 -10.06 -1.00
N THR A 118 20.48 -10.10 -1.38
CA THR A 118 19.59 -11.26 -1.17
C THR A 118 18.76 -11.54 -2.43
N GLY A 119 19.11 -10.90 -3.56
CA GLY A 119 18.36 -11.00 -4.81
C GLY A 119 16.99 -10.30 -4.81
N ALA A 120 16.56 -9.70 -3.69
CA ALA A 120 15.33 -8.92 -3.59
C ALA A 120 15.58 -7.42 -3.79
N GLN A 121 14.70 -6.73 -4.51
CA GLN A 121 14.85 -5.31 -4.81
C GLN A 121 14.43 -4.46 -3.60
N PRO A 122 15.32 -3.61 -3.04
CA PRO A 122 14.98 -2.78 -1.90
C PRO A 122 14.17 -1.55 -2.33
N VAL A 123 13.20 -1.13 -1.50
CA VAL A 123 12.42 0.11 -1.66
C VAL A 123 12.19 0.72 -0.28
N VAL A 124 12.41 2.03 -0.15
CA VAL A 124 12.08 2.80 1.05
C VAL A 124 10.81 3.59 0.80
N VAL A 125 9.83 3.45 1.67
CA VAL A 125 8.54 4.15 1.60
C VAL A 125 8.48 5.15 2.74
N ILE A 126 8.18 6.41 2.43
CA ILE A 126 8.01 7.47 3.43
C ILE A 126 6.74 8.29 3.18
N GLN A 127 6.33 9.09 4.16
CA GLN A 127 5.29 10.10 4.00
C GLN A 127 5.87 11.48 4.32
N PRO A 128 6.28 12.28 3.31
CA PRO A 128 7.00 13.55 3.55
C PRO A 128 6.24 14.55 4.41
N ASP A 129 4.93 14.69 4.19
CA ASP A 129 4.03 15.59 4.92
C ASP A 129 3.81 15.21 6.40
N ALA A 130 4.23 14.01 6.80
CA ALA A 130 4.18 13.58 8.20
C ALA A 130 5.42 14.01 9.01
N TRP A 131 6.48 14.50 8.36
CA TRP A 131 7.67 14.99 9.03
C TRP A 131 7.48 16.43 9.49
N THR A 132 7.84 16.70 10.75
CA THR A 132 7.77 18.06 11.33
C THR A 132 9.03 18.88 11.08
N GLU A 133 10.11 18.23 10.65
CA GLU A 133 11.40 18.86 10.34
C GLU A 133 11.69 18.71 8.84
N ASP A 134 11.93 19.83 8.16
CA ASP A 134 12.05 19.92 6.70
C ASP A 134 13.11 18.98 6.09
N ASN A 135 14.08 18.49 6.90
CA ASN A 135 15.20 17.69 6.42
C ASN A 135 15.27 16.25 6.96
N GLY A 136 14.27 15.79 7.72
CA GLY A 136 14.38 14.51 8.45
C GLY A 136 14.59 13.27 7.56
N PHE A 137 14.06 13.29 6.33
CA PHE A 137 14.19 12.19 5.39
C PHE A 137 15.36 12.33 4.39
N HIS A 138 16.02 13.49 4.31
CA HIS A 138 17.18 13.67 3.41
C HIS A 138 18.39 12.82 3.84
N ALA A 139 18.48 12.46 5.11
CA ALA A 139 19.53 11.56 5.61
C ALA A 139 19.41 10.12 5.07
N ILE A 140 18.25 9.71 4.53
CA ILE A 140 18.00 8.35 4.03
C ILE A 140 18.95 8.00 2.87
N GLU A 141 19.27 8.96 2.00
CA GLU A 141 20.15 8.76 0.85
C GLU A 141 21.56 8.32 1.29
N GLN A 142 22.06 8.90 2.38
CA GLN A 142 23.37 8.56 2.93
C GLN A 142 23.37 7.15 3.55
N MET A 143 22.21 6.62 3.92
CA MET A 143 22.06 5.33 4.58
C MET A 143 21.91 4.15 3.61
N CYS A 144 21.31 4.36 2.43
CA CYS A 144 21.21 3.31 1.40
C CYS A 144 20.97 3.87 -0.01
N LYS A 145 21.34 3.09 -1.04
CA LYS A 145 21.08 3.40 -2.45
C LYS A 145 19.71 2.94 -2.96
N ALA A 146 18.81 2.57 -2.06
CA ALA A 146 17.49 2.10 -2.45
C ALA A 146 16.62 3.28 -2.93
N PRO A 147 15.72 3.07 -3.92
CA PRO A 147 14.74 4.08 -4.30
C PRO A 147 13.87 4.47 -3.10
N VAL A 148 13.70 5.78 -2.91
CA VAL A 148 12.84 6.37 -1.88
C VAL A 148 11.58 6.91 -2.56
N VAL A 149 10.43 6.33 -2.21
CA VAL A 149 9.12 6.68 -2.78
C VAL A 149 8.16 7.16 -1.70
N THR A 150 7.15 7.93 -2.12
CA THR A 150 6.04 8.31 -1.25
C THR A 150 5.16 7.11 -0.90
N ARG A 151 4.41 7.21 0.21
CA ARG A 151 3.42 6.22 0.61
C ARG A 151 2.38 5.95 -0.48
N GLU A 152 2.06 6.93 -1.31
CA GLU A 152 1.07 6.80 -2.38
C GLU A 152 1.44 5.69 -3.38
N TRP A 153 2.74 5.39 -3.59
CA TRP A 153 3.16 4.25 -4.41
C TRP A 153 2.56 2.93 -3.89
N VAL A 154 2.58 2.73 -2.57
CA VAL A 154 1.97 1.54 -1.96
C VAL A 154 0.46 1.58 -2.11
N LEU A 155 -0.17 2.72 -1.79
CA LEU A 155 -1.63 2.83 -1.78
C LEU A 155 -2.23 2.63 -3.17
N ASP A 156 -1.66 3.25 -4.20
CA ASP A 156 -2.14 3.13 -5.57
C ASP A 156 -1.85 1.75 -6.16
N SER A 157 -0.67 1.19 -5.86
CA SER A 157 -0.35 -0.18 -6.28
C SER A 157 -1.31 -1.20 -5.68
N VAL A 158 -1.67 -1.04 -4.40
CA VAL A 158 -2.64 -1.91 -3.73
C VAL A 158 -4.05 -1.67 -4.27
N ALA A 159 -4.49 -0.42 -4.40
CA ALA A 159 -5.83 -0.09 -4.90
C ALA A 159 -6.08 -0.66 -6.30
N LEU A 160 -5.10 -0.58 -7.20
CA LEU A 160 -5.18 -1.12 -8.56
C LEU A 160 -4.87 -2.62 -8.64
N TYR A 161 -4.31 -3.17 -7.56
CA TYR A 161 -3.65 -4.48 -7.48
C TYR A 161 -2.66 -4.72 -8.61
N GLN A 162 -1.80 -3.73 -8.86
CA GLN A 162 -0.74 -3.73 -9.86
C GLN A 162 0.45 -2.95 -9.30
N CYS A 163 1.65 -3.52 -9.33
CA CYS A 163 2.84 -2.79 -8.91
C CYS A 163 3.06 -1.61 -9.84
N GLN A 164 2.93 -0.39 -9.32
CA GLN A 164 3.16 0.83 -10.11
C GLN A 164 4.66 1.05 -10.34
N GLU A 165 4.99 1.72 -11.44
CA GLU A 165 6.34 2.21 -11.72
C GLU A 165 6.76 3.21 -10.64
N LEU A 166 8.02 3.12 -10.20
CA LEU A 166 8.51 3.94 -9.10
C LEU A 166 8.64 5.43 -9.48
N ASP A 167 8.96 5.73 -10.74
CA ASP A 167 9.36 7.06 -11.22
C ASP A 167 8.37 8.18 -10.86
N THR A 168 7.07 7.89 -10.88
CA THR A 168 6.01 8.87 -10.58
C THR A 168 5.95 9.21 -9.09
N TYR A 169 6.50 8.34 -8.23
CA TYR A 169 6.42 8.42 -6.78
C TYR A 169 7.78 8.68 -6.13
N LEU A 170 8.85 8.72 -6.92
CA LEU A 170 10.20 9.03 -6.44
C LEU A 170 10.19 10.41 -5.80
N ILE A 171 10.82 10.48 -4.63
CA ILE A 171 11.05 11.75 -3.97
C ILE A 171 12.31 12.35 -4.58
N PRO A 172 12.24 13.57 -5.16
CA PRO A 172 13.41 14.21 -5.76
C PRO A 172 14.55 14.26 -4.75
N GLN A 173 15.65 13.62 -5.10
CA GLN A 173 16.87 13.69 -4.30
C GLN A 173 17.56 15.00 -4.65
N ILE A 174 17.92 15.79 -3.64
CA ILE A 174 18.77 16.97 -3.85
C ILE A 174 20.18 16.41 -4.04
N SER A 175 20.67 16.39 -5.27
CA SER A 175 22.10 16.20 -5.50
C SER A 175 22.85 17.27 -4.70
N PRO A 176 23.88 16.94 -3.92
CA PRO A 176 24.79 17.97 -3.43
C PRO A 176 25.35 18.63 -4.68
N SER A 177 24.94 19.86 -4.96
CA SER A 177 25.57 20.69 -5.97
C SER A 177 27.05 20.71 -5.63
N HIS A 178 27.87 20.14 -6.51
CA HIS A 178 29.31 20.30 -6.48
C HIS A 178 29.61 21.81 -6.51
N CYS A 179 29.91 22.37 -5.34
CA CYS A 179 30.58 23.66 -5.18
C CYS A 179 32.06 23.39 -4.90
#